data_AF-A0A6J0VUU1-F1
#
_entry.id   AF-A0A6J0VUU1-F1
#
_cell.length_a   1.000
_cell.length_b   1.000
_cell.length_c   1.000
_cell.angle_alpha   90.00
_cell.angle_beta   90.00
_cell.angle_gamma   90.00
#
_symmetry.space_group_name_H-M   'P 1'
#
loop_
_entity.id
_entity.type
_entity.pdbx_description
1 polymer ?
#
loop_
_entity_poly.entity_id
_entity_poly.type
_entity_poly.pdbx_seq_one_letter_code
_entity_poly.pdbx_strand_id
1 'polypeptide(L)' 'METHYEKVLKKISRYIQEQNEKVFAPRGLLLTDPVERGMRVIEISIYEDRCSSGSSSSGSSSGSGSSGGGGGGAGGR' A
#
# COMPACT_ATOMS: atom_id res chain seq x y z
N MET A 1 22.12 -21.05 24.31
CA MET A 1 22.85 -19.76 24.34
C MET A 1 22.86 -19.22 22.92
N GLU A 2 22.55 -17.95 22.74
CA GLU A 2 22.64 -17.30 21.44
C GLU A 2 24.00 -16.61 21.31
N THR A 3 24.70 -16.87 20.21
CA THR A 3 26.02 -16.30 19.90
C THR A 3 25.90 -14.80 19.59
N HIS A 4 27.03 -14.08 19.68
CA HIS A 4 27.06 -12.67 19.27
C HIS A 4 26.68 -12.50 17.80
N TYR A 5 27.11 -13.44 16.95
CA TYR A 5 26.81 -13.43 15.53
C TYR A 5 25.30 -13.51 15.27
N GLU A 6 24.60 -14.46 15.87
CA GLU A 6 23.15 -14.61 15.73
C GLU A 6 22.38 -13.36 16.19
N LYS A 7 22.82 -12.73 17.29
CA LYS A 7 22.23 -11.46 17.76
C LYS A 7 22.37 -10.34 16.73
N VAL A 8 23.50 -10.25 16.06
CA VAL A 8 23.75 -9.24 15.03
C VAL A 8 22.91 -9.53 13.78
N LEU A 9 22.82 -10.79 13.35
CA LEU A 9 21.96 -11.17 12.23
C LEU A 9 20.51 -10.75 12.44
N LYS A 10 19.94 -11.02 13.62
CA LYS A 10 18.58 -10.59 13.97
C LYS A 10 18.40 -9.07 13.92
N LYS A 11 19.41 -8.30 14.32
CA LYS A 11 19.38 -6.83 14.23
C LYS A 11 19.37 -6.36 12.77
N ILE A 12 20.18 -6.99 11.92
CA ILE A 12 20.24 -6.67 10.49
C ILE A 12 18.91 -6.99 9.81
N SER A 13 18.37 -8.19 10.00
CA SER A 13 17.08 -8.59 9.42
C SER A 13 15.95 -7.64 9.85
N ARG A 14 15.89 -7.28 11.13
CA ARG A 14 14.92 -6.32 11.64
C ARG A 14 15.11 -4.92 11.04
N TYR A 15 16.35 -4.46 10.96
CA TYR A 15 16.65 -3.14 10.39
C TYR A 15 16.23 -3.06 8.92
N ILE A 16 16.49 -4.11 8.13
CA ILE A 16 16.09 -4.17 6.71
C ILE A 16 14.58 -4.10 6.57
N GLN A 17 13.81 -4.84 7.38
CA GLN A 17 12.35 -4.74 7.37
C GLN A 17 11.86 -3.32 7.68
N GLU A 18 12.37 -2.70 8.75
CA GLU A 18 12.00 -1.34 9.12
C GLU A 18 12.37 -0.31 8.04
N GLN A 19 13.50 -0.47 7.35
CA GLN A 19 13.89 0.40 6.24
C GLN A 19 13.07 0.16 4.97
N ASN A 20 12.70 -1.09 4.70
CA ASN A 20 11.82 -1.42 3.58
C ASN A 20 10.48 -0.70 3.74
N GLU A 21 9.86 -0.76 4.91
CA GLU A 21 8.58 -0.09 5.16
C GLU A 21 8.67 1.43 5.11
N LYS A 22 9.72 2.03 5.70
CA LYS A 22 9.81 3.49 5.87
C LYS A 22 10.44 4.24 4.71
N VAL A 23 11.37 3.60 3.98
CA VAL A 23 12.27 4.29 3.04
C VAL A 23 12.25 3.67 1.66
N PHE A 24 12.40 2.34 1.55
CA PHE A 24 12.57 1.70 0.24
C PHE A 24 11.23 1.50 -0.48
N ALA A 25 10.21 0.96 0.20
CA ALA A 25 8.91 0.68 -0.41
C ALA A 25 8.23 1.94 -0.97
N PRO A 26 8.21 3.10 -0.28
CA PRO A 26 7.66 4.34 -0.83
C PRO A 26 8.38 4.85 -2.08
N ARG A 27 9.59 4.34 -2.36
CA ARG A 27 10.40 4.68 -3.53
C ARG A 27 10.37 3.59 -4.61
N GLY A 28 9.52 2.57 -4.45
CA GLY A 28 9.47 1.42 -5.36
C GLY A 28 10.73 0.55 -5.29
N LEU A 29 11.38 0.50 -4.12
CA LEU A 29 12.57 -0.31 -3.87
C LEU A 29 12.28 -1.34 -2.79
N LEU A 30 12.82 -2.55 -2.95
CA LEU A 30 12.79 -3.59 -1.93
C LEU A 30 14.19 -4.15 -1.74
N LEU A 31 14.65 -4.16 -0.50
CA LEU A 31 15.92 -4.79 -0.11
C LEU A 31 15.64 -6.18 0.45
N THR A 32 16.20 -7.22 -0.19
CA THR A 32 16.13 -8.60 0.32
C THR A 32 17.20 -8.82 1.38
N ASP A 33 16.89 -9.60 2.42
CA ASP A 33 17.83 -9.89 3.51
C ASP A 33 19.09 -10.61 2.97
N PRO A 34 20.29 -10.01 3.06
CA PRO A 34 21.53 -10.61 2.55
C PRO A 34 21.92 -11.88 3.32
N VAL A 35 21.36 -12.11 4.52
CA VAL A 35 21.60 -13.33 5.30
C VAL A 35 21.15 -14.58 4.55
N GLU A 36 20.07 -14.51 3.76
CA GLU A 36 19.59 -15.61 2.92
C GLU A 36 20.60 -16.02 1.84
N ARG A 37 21.53 -15.12 1.48
CA ARG A 37 22.62 -15.34 0.51
C ARG A 37 23.98 -15.54 1.19
N GLY A 38 24.00 -15.76 2.50
CA GLY A 38 25.24 -15.87 3.29
C GLY A 38 26.05 -14.58 3.31
N MET A 39 25.39 -13.42 3.22
CA MET A 39 25.97 -12.07 3.25
C MET A 39 26.93 -11.73 2.10
N ARG A 40 26.94 -12.51 1.03
CA ARG A 40 27.85 -12.31 -0.11
C ARG A 40 27.33 -11.30 -1.13
N VAL A 41 26.02 -11.08 -1.14
CA VAL A 41 25.32 -10.27 -2.14
C VAL A 41 24.25 -9.44 -1.44
N ILE A 42 24.08 -8.21 -1.92
CA ILE A 42 22.97 -7.33 -1.55
C ILE A 42 22.08 -7.19 -2.77
N GLU A 43 20.83 -7.63 -2.66
CA GLU A 43 19.86 -7.58 -3.75
C GLU A 43 18.86 -6.45 -3.51
N ILE A 44 18.76 -5.55 -4.49
CA ILE A 44 17.80 -4.45 -4.49
C ILE A 44 16.88 -4.67 -5.68
N SER A 45 15.62 -4.97 -5.40
CA SER A 45 14.58 -5.07 -6.42
C SER A 45 13.96 -3.70 -6.62
N ILE A 46 13.85 -3.27 -7.87
CA ILE A 46 13.03 -2.12 -8.25
C ILE A 46 11.68 -2.68 -8.65
N TYR A 47 10.63 -2.27 -7.96
CA TYR A 47 9.27 -2.61 -8.32
C TYR A 47 8.50 -1.32 -8.57
N GLU A 48 7.82 -1.23 -9.70
CA GLU A 48 6.94 -0.10 -9.95
C GLU A 48 5.72 -0.24 -9.04
N ASP A 49 5.70 0.48 -7.92
CA ASP A 49 4.45 0.81 -7.27
C ASP A 49 4.01 2.19 -7.75
N ARG A 50 3.17 2.17 -8.79
CA ARG A 50 2.47 3.32 -9.36
C ARG A 50 1.41 3.85 -8.38
N CYS A 51 1.74 4.01 -7.10
CA CYS A 51 0.97 4.82 -6.16
C CYS A 51 1.29 6.33 -6.32
N SER A 52 1.48 6.74 -7.57
CA SER A 52 1.28 8.12 -8.04
C SER A 52 0.26 8.16 -9.18
N SER A 53 -0.51 7.08 -9.38
CA SER A 53 -1.86 7.23 -9.93
C SER A 53 -2.60 8.09 -8.91
N GLY A 54 -2.48 9.42 -9.09
CA GLY A 54 -3.04 10.39 -8.18
C GLY A 54 -4.47 9.98 -7.87
N SER A 55 -4.85 10.11 -6.61
CA SER A 55 -6.23 10.13 -6.23
C SER A 55 -6.91 11.20 -7.10
N SER A 56 -7.45 10.80 -8.25
CA SER A 56 -8.49 11.55 -8.91
C SER A 56 -9.63 11.50 -7.91
N SER A 57 -9.75 12.56 -7.13
CA SER A 57 -10.91 12.88 -6.33
C SER A 57 -12.11 12.88 -7.27
N SER A 58 -12.74 11.72 -7.47
CA SER A 58 -14.07 11.64 -8.03
C SER A 58 -14.98 12.22 -6.96
N GLY A 59 -15.23 13.53 -7.04
CA GLY A 59 -16.19 14.22 -6.20
C GLY A 59 -17.55 13.52 -6.31
N SER A 60 -18.03 12.99 -5.20
CA SER A 60 -19.38 12.44 -5.10
C SER A 60 -20.37 13.60 -5.16
N SER A 61 -20.90 13.91 -6.34
CA SER A 61 -22.03 14.82 -6.47
C SER A 61 -23.26 14.14 -5.87
N SER A 62 -23.60 14.48 -4.63
CA SER A 62 -24.87 14.13 -4.01
C SER A 62 -25.98 14.97 -4.63
N GLY A 63 -26.51 14.49 -5.77
CA GLY A 63 -27.71 15.04 -6.38
C GLY A 63 -28.91 14.77 -5.49
N SER A 64 -29.33 15.79 -4.74
CA SER A 64 -30.57 15.81 -3.98
C SER A 64 -31.73 16.07 -4.95
N GLY A 65 -32.32 14.99 -5.46
CA GLY A 65 -33.54 15.03 -6.26
C GLY A 65 -34.77 14.91 -5.36
N SER A 66 -35.28 16.03 -4.87
CA SER A 66 -36.61 16.12 -4.27
C SER A 66 -37.63 16.48 -5.35
N SER A 67 -38.50 15.54 -5.72
CA SER A 67 -39.79 15.84 -6.36
C SER A 67 -40.82 14.96 -5.63
N GLY A 68 -41.74 15.49 -4.84
CA GLY A 68 -42.58 16.65 -5.12
C GLY A 68 -43.83 16.14 -5.84
N GLY A 69 -44.89 15.90 -5.07
CA GLY A 69 -46.06 15.11 -5.45
C GLY A 69 -47.05 15.73 -6.44
N GLY A 70 -48.12 14.97 -6.70
CA GLY A 70 -49.31 15.31 -7.49
C GLY A 70 -49.70 14.09 -8.35
N GLY A 71 -50.91 13.53 -8.35
CA GLY A 71 -52.23 14.00 -7.95
C GLY A 71 -53.22 13.70 -9.09
N GLY A 72 -54.28 12.91 -8.84
CA GLY A 72 -55.44 12.69 -9.72
C GLY A 72 -55.26 11.60 -10.79
N GLY A 73 -56.21 10.74 -11.12
CA GLY A 73 -57.64 10.64 -10.83
C GLY A 73 -58.37 10.11 -12.07
N ALA A 74 -59.31 9.17 -11.90
CA ALA A 74 -60.32 8.67 -12.87
C ALA A 74 -59.79 7.94 -14.14
N GLY A 75 -60.41 6.91 -14.72
CA GLY A 75 -61.76 6.37 -14.64
C GLY A 75 -62.28 6.10 -16.08
N GLY A 76 -62.70 4.87 -16.39
CA GLY A 76 -63.36 4.46 -17.65
C GLY A 76 -62.40 4.28 -18.84
N ARG A 77 -62.54 3.30 -19.74
CA ARG A 77 -63.67 2.46 -20.17
C ARG A 77 -63.08 1.19 -20.77
#